data_AF-A0A1G9QB65-F1
#
_entry.id   AF-A0A1G9QB65-F1
#
_cell.length_a   1.000
_cell.length_b   1.000
_cell.length_c   1.000
_cell.angle_alpha   90.00
_cell.angle_beta   90.00
_cell.angle_gamma   90.00
#
_symmetry.space_group_name_H-M   'P 1'
#
loop_
_entity.id
_entity.type
_entity.pdbx_description
1 polymer ?
#
loop_
_entity_poly.entity_id
_entity_poly.type
_entity_poly.pdbx_seq_one_letter_code
_entity_poly.pdbx_strand_id
1 'polypeptide(L)'
;METIYLKILYVVLITIVPIMLSGIIGILYKLYKAVVAIKLGTQAVLRDDLLGKYQHYVLEKNWAPDYEKRNFENLYNQYESLGQNGVMEEKYKEMMRLSELPPREGLHVS
;
A
#
# COMPACT_ATOMS: atom_id res chain seq x y z
N MET A 1 45.44 33.28 -26.97
CA MET A 1 45.59 32.50 -25.73
C MET A 1 44.28 32.46 -24.93
N GLU A 2 43.68 33.59 -24.57
CA GLU A 2 42.42 33.65 -23.79
C GLU A 2 41.25 32.85 -24.41
N THR A 3 41.07 32.92 -25.73
CA THR A 3 39.99 32.20 -26.44
C THR A 3 40.14 30.67 -26.42
N ILE A 4 41.37 30.16 -26.25
CA ILE A 4 41.64 28.71 -26.14
C ILE A 4 41.21 28.21 -24.76
N TYR A 5 41.54 28.94 -23.69
CA TYR A 5 41.14 28.58 -22.34
C TYR A 5 39.61 28.56 -22.16
N LEU A 6 38.90 29.54 -22.74
CA LEU A 6 37.44 29.60 -22.70
C LEU A 6 36.79 28.38 -23.39
N LYS A 7 37.33 27.94 -24.53
CA LYS A 7 36.83 26.76 -25.25
C LYS A 7 37.04 25.47 -24.45
N ILE A 8 38.20 25.31 -23.82
CA ILE A 8 38.49 24.15 -22.97
C ILE A 8 37.52 24.11 -21.78
N LEU A 9 37.33 25.25 -21.10
CA LEU A 9 36.38 25.35 -19.98
C LEU A 9 34.95 25.00 -20.40
N TYR A 10 34.51 25.50 -21.56
CA TYR A 10 33.19 25.20 -22.11
C TYR A 10 33.00 23.70 -22.38
N VAL A 11 33.97 23.03 -23.00
CA VAL A 11 33.92 21.58 -23.27
C VAL A 11 33.90 20.76 -21.98
N VAL A 12 34.64 21.18 -20.95
CA VAL A 12 34.63 20.51 -19.65
C VAL A 12 33.27 20.68 -18.96
N LEU A 13 32.68 21.87 -19.00
CA LEU A 13 31.37 22.13 -18.40
C LEU A 13 30.26 21.32 -19.08
N ILE A 14 30.21 21.31 -20.42
CA ILE A 14 29.16 20.60 -21.16
C ILE A 14 29.28 19.07 -21.07
N THR A 15 30.43 18.54 -20.65
CA THR A 15 30.63 17.09 -20.46
C THR A 15 30.37 16.65 -19.02
N ILE A 16 30.85 17.40 -18.03
CA ILE A 16 30.65 17.07 -16.61
C ILE A 16 29.20 17.23 -16.19
N VAL A 17 28.51 18.28 -16.65
CA VAL A 17 27.14 18.57 -16.23
C VAL A 17 26.16 17.43 -16.61
N PRO A 18 26.14 16.89 -17.84
CA PRO A 18 25.28 15.76 -18.18
C PRO A 18 25.64 14.47 -17.43
N ILE A 19 26.92 14.21 -17.15
CA ILE A 19 27.34 13.03 -16.37
C ILE A 19 26.78 13.14 -14.94
N MET A 20 26.92 14.30 -14.32
CA MET A 20 26.36 14.55 -12.98
C MET A 20 24.83 14.42 -12.98
N LEU A 21 24.15 15.02 -13.96
CA LEU A 21 22.68 14.92 -14.08
C LEU A 21 22.22 13.48 -14.29
N SER A 22 22.90 12.70 -15.14
CA SER A 22 22.54 11.30 -15.37
C SER A 22 22.76 10.43 -14.13
N GLY A 23 23.80 10.70 -13.33
CA GLY A 23 24.00 10.08 -12.02
C GLY A 23 22.83 10.35 -11.06
N ILE A 24 22.41 11.62 -10.96
CA ILE A 24 21.27 12.02 -10.11
C ILE A 24 19.98 11.34 -10.57
N ILE A 25 19.69 11.33 -11.87
CA ILE A 25 18.52 10.65 -12.44
C ILE A 25 18.55 9.15 -12.12
N GLY A 26 19.71 8.50 -12.24
CA GLY A 26 19.89 7.10 -11.91
C GLY A 26 19.59 6.79 -10.44
N ILE A 27 20.01 7.66 -9.52
CA ILE A 27 19.70 7.54 -8.09
C ILE A 27 18.19 7.71 -7.85
N LEU A 28 17.57 8.75 -8.43
CA LEU A 28 16.14 9.00 -8.30
C LEU A 28 15.30 7.83 -8.84
N TYR A 29 15.70 7.23 -9.95
CA TYR A 29 15.03 6.07 -10.51
C TYR A 29 15.13 4.83 -9.59
N LYS A 30 16.30 4.59 -8.99
CA LYS A 30 16.47 3.52 -8.00
C LYS A 30 15.60 3.74 -6.76
N LEU A 31 15.55 4.97 -6.25
CA LEU A 31 14.69 5.33 -5.12
C LEU A 31 13.21 5.16 -5.46
N TYR A 32 12.78 5.61 -6.64
CA TYR A 32 11.42 5.41 -7.13
C TYR A 32 11.04 3.92 -7.16
N LYS A 33 11.89 3.06 -7.73
CA LYS A 33 11.62 1.61 -7.75
C LYS A 33 11.56 1.00 -6.35
N ALA A 34 12.41 1.45 -5.43
CA ALA A 34 12.35 0.99 -4.04
C ALA A 34 11.04 1.37 -3.36
N VAL A 35 10.57 2.62 -3.55
CA VAL A 35 9.29 3.09 -3.01
C VAL A 35 8.12 2.29 -3.60
N VAL A 36 8.13 2.03 -4.91
CA VAL A 36 7.10 1.20 -5.55
C VAL A 36 7.09 -0.22 -5.00
N ALA A 37 8.26 -0.83 -4.81
CA ALA A 37 8.36 -2.18 -4.24
C ALA A 37 7.83 -2.23 -2.80
N ILE A 38 8.17 -1.24 -1.97
CA ILE A 38 7.64 -1.11 -0.60
C ILE A 38 6.11 -0.98 -0.63
N LYS A 39 5.59 -0.10 -1.48
CA LYS A 39 4.14 0.11 -1.65
C LYS A 39 3.41 -1.19 -1.99
N LEU A 40 3.93 -1.96 -2.94
CA LEU A 40 3.35 -3.26 -3.33
C LEU A 40 3.47 -4.31 -2.22
N GLY A 41 4.61 -4.35 -1.51
CA GLY A 41 4.81 -5.23 -0.37
C GLY A 41 3.85 -4.93 0.77
N THR A 42 3.70 -3.66 1.15
CA THR A 42 2.73 -3.22 2.17
C THR A 42 1.30 -3.55 1.75
N GLN A 43 0.95 -3.33 0.47
CA GLN A 43 -0.36 -3.70 -0.05
C GLN A 43 -0.63 -5.22 0.06
N ALA A 44 0.38 -6.06 -0.20
CA ALA A 44 0.25 -7.51 -0.07
C ALA A 44 0.05 -7.95 1.39
N VAL A 45 0.79 -7.37 2.33
CA VAL A 45 0.66 -7.66 3.77
C VAL A 45 -0.71 -7.25 4.30
N LEU A 46 -1.19 -6.04 3.97
CA LEU A 46 -2.52 -5.59 4.39
C LEU A 46 -3.63 -6.48 3.81
N ARG A 47 -3.48 -6.93 2.56
CA ARG A 47 -4.44 -7.84 1.94
C ARG A 47 -4.49 -9.18 2.65
N ASP A 48 -3.34 -9.72 3.05
CA ASP A 48 -3.25 -10.98 3.79
C ASP A 48 -3.98 -10.89 5.15
N ASP A 49 -3.74 -9.81 5.92
CA ASP A 49 -4.42 -9.59 7.20
C ASP A 49 -5.94 -9.40 7.02
N LEU A 50 -6.37 -8.61 6.02
CA LEU A 50 -7.78 -8.46 5.69
C LEU A 50 -8.43 -9.80 5.32
N LEU A 51 -7.74 -10.66 4.55
CA LEU A 51 -8.26 -11.99 4.20
C LEU A 51 -8.35 -12.90 5.43
N GLY A 52 -7.36 -12.88 6.31
CA GLY A 52 -7.38 -13.65 7.56
C GLY A 52 -8.54 -13.23 8.47
N LYS A 53 -8.76 -11.92 8.64
CA LYS A 53 -9.91 -11.40 9.40
C LYS A 53 -11.24 -11.75 8.75
N TYR A 54 -11.33 -11.64 7.43
CA TYR A 54 -12.53 -12.03 6.69
C TYR A 54 -12.86 -13.50 6.91
N GLN A 55 -11.87 -14.38 6.76
CA GLN A 55 -12.04 -15.82 7.01
C GLN A 55 -12.54 -16.07 8.45
N HIS A 56 -11.92 -15.43 9.43
CA HIS A 56 -12.26 -15.64 10.83
C HIS A 56 -13.65 -15.11 11.23
N TYR A 57 -14.00 -13.91 10.80
CA TYR A 57 -15.23 -13.25 11.27
C TYR A 57 -16.43 -13.49 10.37
N VAL A 58 -16.24 -13.49 9.05
CA VAL A 58 -17.34 -13.70 8.09
C VAL A 58 -17.59 -15.19 7.89
N LEU A 59 -16.55 -15.98 7.57
CA LEU A 59 -16.74 -17.38 7.19
C LEU A 59 -16.90 -18.32 8.39
N GLU A 60 -16.15 -18.12 9.47
CA GLU A 60 -16.18 -19.03 10.63
C GLU A 60 -17.21 -18.62 11.70
N LYS A 61 -17.33 -17.32 11.99
CA LYS A 61 -18.15 -16.82 13.11
C LYS A 61 -19.49 -16.22 12.70
N ASN A 62 -19.55 -15.59 11.53
CA ASN A 62 -20.69 -14.78 11.07
C ASN A 62 -21.11 -13.66 12.05
N TRP A 63 -20.17 -13.13 12.81
CA TRP A 63 -20.33 -11.95 13.67
C TRP A 63 -18.95 -11.34 13.96
N ALA A 64 -18.89 -10.03 14.21
CA ALA A 64 -17.65 -9.33 14.54
C ALA A 64 -17.92 -8.16 15.48
N PRO A 65 -17.22 -8.04 16.63
CA PRO A 65 -17.32 -6.88 17.49
C PRO A 65 -17.04 -5.57 16.74
N ASP A 66 -17.66 -4.46 17.16
CA ASP A 66 -17.47 -3.13 16.54
C ASP A 66 -15.98 -2.74 16.39
N TYR A 67 -15.15 -3.02 17.40
CA TYR A 67 -13.73 -2.69 17.34
C TYR A 67 -12.99 -3.45 16.24
N GLU A 68 -13.38 -4.69 15.90
CA GLU A 68 -12.80 -5.43 14.78
C GLU A 68 -13.30 -4.92 13.44
N LYS A 69 -14.57 -4.47 13.35
CA LYS A 69 -15.09 -3.83 12.14
C LYS A 69 -14.34 -2.54 11.84
N ARG A 70 -14.14 -1.67 12.84
CA ARG A 70 -13.34 -0.44 12.69
C ARG A 70 -11.88 -0.72 12.34
N ASN A 71 -11.28 -1.76 12.94
CA ASN A 71 -9.93 -2.17 12.60
C ASN A 71 -9.83 -2.65 11.14
N PHE A 72 -10.78 -3.48 10.71
CA PHE A 72 -10.88 -3.95 9.33
C PHE A 72 -11.06 -2.79 8.34
N GLU A 73 -11.90 -1.82 8.67
CA GLU A 73 -12.11 -0.61 7.86
C GLU A 73 -10.82 0.21 7.74
N ASN A 74 -10.09 0.43 8.83
CA ASN A 74 -8.82 1.15 8.79
C ASN A 74 -7.78 0.45 7.91
N LEU A 75 -7.67 -0.87 8.02
CA LEU A 75 -6.78 -1.69 7.18
C LEU A 75 -7.19 -1.60 5.70
N TYR A 76 -8.49 -1.71 5.41
CA TYR A 76 -9.04 -1.60 4.06
C TYR A 76 -8.74 -0.24 3.44
N ASN A 77 -8.97 0.86 4.17
CA ASN A 77 -8.70 2.21 3.69
C ASN A 77 -7.21 2.42 3.36
N GLN A 78 -6.30 1.90 4.19
CA GLN A 78 -4.87 1.93 3.92
C GLN A 78 -4.52 1.09 2.69
N TYR A 79 -5.03 -0.14 2.60
CA TYR A 79 -4.83 -1.04 1.46
C TYR A 79 -5.27 -0.39 0.14
N GLU A 80 -6.47 0.21 0.13
CA GLU A 80 -7.05 0.84 -1.06
C GLU A 80 -6.27 2.09 -1.47
N SER A 81 -5.77 2.87 -0.50
CA SER A 81 -4.91 4.04 -0.77
C SER A 81 -3.59 3.68 -1.47
N LEU A 82 -3.11 2.43 -1.29
CA LEU A 82 -1.92 1.91 -1.96
C LEU A 82 -2.24 1.40 -3.38
N GLY A 83 -3.49 1.33 -3.79
CA GLY A 83 -3.88 0.99 -5.15
C GLY A 83 -5.31 0.46 -5.24
N GLN A 84 -6.14 1.10 -6.05
CA GLN A 84 -7.53 0.72 -6.27
C GLN A 84 -7.65 -0.42 -7.28
N ASN A 85 -7.76 -1.65 -6.75
CA ASN A 85 -7.97 -2.84 -7.58
C ASN A 85 -9.40 -3.43 -7.41
N GLY A 86 -10.20 -2.93 -6.47
CA GLY A 86 -11.56 -3.41 -6.16
C GLY A 86 -11.64 -4.81 -5.50
N VAL A 87 -10.53 -5.55 -5.43
CA VAL A 87 -10.52 -6.97 -5.02
C VAL A 87 -11.06 -7.22 -3.61
N MET A 88 -10.89 -6.26 -2.69
CA MET A 88 -11.34 -6.39 -1.29
C MET A 88 -12.69 -5.69 -1.02
N GLU A 89 -13.27 -5.02 -2.01
CA GLU A 89 -14.46 -4.17 -1.80
C GLU A 89 -15.68 -4.97 -1.34
N GLU A 90 -15.97 -6.10 -2.00
CA GLU A 90 -17.09 -6.96 -1.61
C GLU A 90 -16.91 -7.56 -0.22
N LYS A 91 -15.67 -7.96 0.10
CA LYS A 91 -15.31 -8.54 1.41
C LYS A 91 -15.44 -7.50 2.52
N TYR A 92 -15.04 -6.26 2.26
CA TYR A 92 -15.26 -5.14 3.16
C TYR A 92 -16.75 -4.92 3.41
N LYS A 93 -17.58 -4.84 2.37
CA LYS A 93 -19.03 -4.67 2.50
C LYS A 93 -19.67 -5.79 3.33
N GLU A 94 -19.24 -7.03 3.12
CA GLU A 94 -19.74 -8.18 3.88
C GLU A 94 -19.33 -8.12 5.36
N MET A 95 -18.06 -7.85 5.64
CA MET A 95 -17.56 -7.64 7.01
C MET A 95 -18.33 -6.53 7.74
N MET A 96 -18.65 -5.42 7.07
CA MET A 96 -19.38 -4.30 7.68
C MET A 96 -20.86 -4.62 7.96
N ARG A 97 -21.44 -5.62 7.28
CA ARG A 97 -22.83 -6.07 7.49
C ARG A 97 -22.97 -7.07 8.64
N LEU A 98 -21.87 -7.59 9.18
CA LEU A 98 -21.92 -8.53 10.31
C LEU A 98 -22.56 -7.90 11.56
N SER A 99 -23.26 -8.76 12.31
CA SER A 99 -23.73 -8.45 13.65
C SER A 99 -22.55 -8.18 14.58
N GLU A 100 -22.71 -7.19 15.46
CA GLU A 100 -21.69 -6.82 16.46
C GLU A 100 -21.73 -7.66 17.73
N LEU A 101 -22.82 -8.42 17.92
CA LEU A 101 -23.02 -9.31 19.04
C LEU A 101 -22.90 -10.77 18.59
N PRO A 102 -22.34 -11.64 19.45
CA PRO A 102 -22.34 -13.07 19.19
C PRO A 102 -23.78 -13.61 19.10
N PRO A 103 -24.00 -14.73 18.38
CA PRO A 103 -25.26 -15.45 18.45
C PRO A 103 -25.60 -15.76 19.92
N ARG A 104 -26.84 -15.53 20.34
CA ARG A 104 -27.28 -15.90 21.70
C ARG A 104 -27.26 -17.44 21.81
N GLU A 105 -26.28 -18.00 22.50
CA GLU A 105 -26.36 -19.40 22.94
C GLU A 105 -27.54 -19.54 23.91
N GLY A 106 -28.52 -20.40 23.57
CA GLY A 106 -29.44 -20.95 24.56
C GLY A 106 -30.83 -20.33 24.73
N LEU A 107 -31.53 -19.92 23.67
CA LEU A 107 -33.00 -20.09 23.69
C LEU A 107 -33.32 -21.54 23.32
N HIS A 108 -32.96 -22.47 24.21
CA HIS A 108 -33.78 -23.66 24.37
C HIS A 108 -35.14 -23.14 24.85
N VAL A 109 -36.08 -23.06 23.91
CA VAL A 109 -37.48 -22.90 24.22
C VAL A 109 -37.83 -24.15 25.02
N SER A 110 -37.95 -23.96 26.33
CA SER A 110 -38.40 -24.93 27.33
C SER A 110 -39.71 -25.59 26.90
#